data_AF-A0A8C9VAA6-F1
#
_entry.id   AF-A0A8C9VAA6-F1
#
_cell.length_a   1.000
_cell.length_b   1.000
_cell.length_c   1.000
_cell.angle_alpha   90.00
_cell.angle_beta   90.00
_cell.angle_gamma   90.00
#
_symmetry.space_group_name_H-M   'P 1'
#
loop_
_entity.id
_entity.type
_entity.pdbx_description
1 polymer ?
#
loop_
_entity_poly.entity_id
_entity_poly.type
_entity_poly.pdbx_seq_one_letter_code
_entity_poly.pdbx_strand_id
1 'polypeptide(L)'
;DPWYWYHLDEDSKESQKADEYLREIKEQDLLGEAVKQCVEAAGYEHEPETQKMLLRVREQQSPLFSCLFSQAASFGKCFLSNFRPELFVHMCRDLRVLNAVRDYTVGIPLTLPQYPFMLVHRKLYPLAFEICRYLKTPEYQGVSRVLKHWACCKVQQKEEADEVIARAISVKLGETAGISYSDIAAKAYECGRTELAIKLLEFEPRSGEQVPLLLKMKRSQLALSKAIESGDTDLVYTVVTYLKNEMNRGDFFMTLRNQPVALSLYRQFCKHQEPETLKDLFNQDDDHQELGNFYVRASYQEGKLETRVSLLQSAVDEYNKAKNEFAAKATEEEIRLLRFQRRVEEEKGERVLGCSLHDTLHCLLTLGLHKQAEQLYKDFRVPDKRYWWLKLTALAEKEDWEELEKFAKSKKSPIGYLPFVEVCVKHLNKYEAKKYVSKVTPEQKVKAHLAVGDLEGAAEAAIERRSEGEVSLVLSRCSATTDRTIVDRLNRARAAAAKK
;
A
#
# COMPACT_ATOMS: atom_id res chain seq x y z
N ASP A 1 26.70 -50.32 -36.94
CA ASP A 1 27.01 -51.68 -37.43
C ASP A 1 25.81 -52.35 -38.09
N PRO A 2 25.98 -53.05 -39.21
CA PRO A 2 24.88 -53.65 -40.00
C PRO A 2 24.27 -54.92 -39.36
N TRP A 3 24.59 -55.22 -38.11
CA TRP A 3 24.25 -56.48 -37.44
C TRP A 3 22.93 -56.45 -36.64
N TYR A 4 22.24 -55.30 -36.57
CA TYR A 4 20.99 -55.18 -35.79
C TYR A 4 19.69 -55.44 -36.58
N TRP A 5 19.77 -55.60 -37.90
CA TRP A 5 18.58 -55.78 -38.76
C TRP A 5 18.23 -57.24 -39.06
N TYR A 6 19.05 -58.20 -38.61
CA TYR A 6 18.89 -59.63 -38.94
C TYR A 6 18.11 -60.45 -37.88
N HIS A 7 17.58 -59.82 -36.84
CA HIS A 7 16.85 -60.53 -35.77
C HIS A 7 15.35 -60.25 -35.71
N LEU A 8 14.83 -59.35 -36.54
CA LEU A 8 13.40 -59.04 -36.57
C LEU A 8 12.54 -60.03 -37.37
N ASP A 9 13.16 -60.95 -38.13
CA ASP A 9 12.43 -62.01 -38.85
C ASP A 9 12.25 -63.31 -38.03
N GLU A 10 13.06 -63.51 -36.97
CA GLU A 10 12.92 -64.67 -36.06
C GLU A 10 11.83 -64.50 -35.00
N ASP A 11 11.38 -63.26 -34.73
CA ASP A 11 10.30 -62.97 -33.78
C ASP A 11 8.90 -63.35 -34.29
N SER A 12 8.80 -63.83 -35.54
CA SER A 12 7.57 -64.39 -36.11
C SER A 12 7.30 -65.84 -35.69
N LYS A 13 8.22 -66.47 -34.96
CA LYS A 13 8.10 -67.85 -34.47
C LYS A 13 8.13 -67.89 -32.95
N GLU A 14 7.18 -68.62 -32.37
CA GLU A 14 7.06 -68.98 -30.95
C GLU A 14 8.41 -69.40 -30.34
N SER A 15 9.17 -68.44 -29.79
CA SER A 15 10.50 -68.71 -29.24
C SER A 15 10.48 -68.60 -27.71
N GLN A 16 10.71 -69.71 -27.01
CA GLN A 16 10.92 -69.76 -25.55
C GLN A 16 11.98 -68.76 -25.08
N LYS A 17 12.97 -68.44 -25.93
CA LYS A 17 14.03 -67.47 -25.64
C LYS A 17 13.51 -66.05 -25.49
N ALA A 18 12.48 -65.66 -26.26
CA ALA A 18 11.89 -64.32 -26.13
C ALA A 18 11.19 -64.14 -24.77
N ASP A 19 10.59 -65.20 -24.23
CA ASP A 19 9.99 -65.19 -22.90
C ASP A 19 11.04 -65.17 -21.77
N GLU A 20 12.20 -65.80 -21.97
CA GLU A 20 13.36 -65.71 -21.06
C GLU A 20 13.93 -64.29 -21.00
N TYR A 21 14.19 -63.67 -22.16
CA TYR A 21 14.68 -62.27 -22.22
C TYR A 21 13.69 -61.27 -21.61
N LEU A 22 12.38 -61.49 -21.80
CA LEU A 22 11.35 -60.64 -21.19
C LEU A 22 11.32 -60.78 -19.65
N ARG A 23 11.57 -61.97 -19.11
CA ARG A 23 11.68 -62.17 -17.65
C ARG A 23 12.94 -61.51 -17.08
N GLU A 24 14.07 -61.60 -17.77
CA GLU A 24 15.31 -60.90 -17.38
C GLU A 24 15.11 -59.38 -17.34
N ILE A 25 14.47 -58.80 -18.36
CA ILE A 25 14.18 -57.35 -18.41
C ILE A 25 13.19 -56.94 -17.30
N LYS A 26 12.26 -57.82 -16.93
CA LYS A 26 11.32 -57.60 -15.82
C LYS A 26 12.02 -57.69 -14.45
N GLU A 27 12.93 -58.64 -14.27
CA GLU A 27 13.74 -58.78 -13.03
C GLU A 27 14.66 -57.58 -12.82
N GLN A 28 15.08 -56.91 -13.90
CA GLN A 28 15.88 -55.68 -13.87
C GLN A 28 15.05 -54.39 -13.74
N ASP A 29 13.71 -54.48 -13.66
CA ASP A 29 12.77 -53.34 -13.60
C ASP A 29 12.85 -52.36 -14.81
N LEU A 30 13.48 -52.76 -15.92
CA LEU A 30 13.71 -51.94 -17.12
C LEU A 30 12.55 -51.99 -18.14
N LEU A 31 11.57 -52.86 -17.91
CA LEU A 31 10.45 -53.09 -18.83
C LEU A 31 9.64 -51.81 -19.10
N GLY A 32 9.45 -50.95 -18.11
CA GLY A 32 8.74 -49.68 -18.26
C GLY A 32 9.47 -48.69 -19.17
N GLU A 33 10.80 -48.65 -19.10
CA GLU A 33 11.64 -47.79 -19.93
C GLU A 33 11.72 -48.29 -21.36
N ALA A 34 11.85 -49.61 -21.56
CA ALA A 34 11.82 -50.23 -22.88
C ALA A 34 10.52 -49.93 -23.64
N VAL A 35 9.37 -50.08 -22.97
CA VAL A 35 8.06 -49.74 -23.58
C VAL A 35 7.99 -48.25 -23.94
N LYS A 36 8.51 -47.36 -23.08
CA LYS A 36 8.56 -45.92 -23.39
C LYS A 36 9.42 -45.63 -24.62
N GLN A 37 10.61 -46.23 -24.71
CA GLN A 37 11.51 -46.07 -25.86
C GLN A 37 10.89 -46.60 -27.15
N CYS A 38 10.17 -47.74 -27.12
CA CYS A 38 9.44 -48.23 -28.30
C CYS A 38 8.34 -47.26 -28.76
N VAL A 39 7.59 -46.69 -27.81
CA VAL A 39 6.56 -45.68 -28.11
C VAL A 39 7.18 -44.42 -28.70
N GLU A 40 8.30 -43.93 -28.15
CA GLU A 40 9.02 -42.77 -28.68
C GLU A 40 9.62 -43.05 -30.07
N ALA A 41 10.24 -44.22 -30.27
CA ALA A 41 10.79 -44.66 -31.56
C ALA A 41 9.71 -44.72 -32.65
N ALA A 42 8.49 -45.19 -32.32
CA ALA A 42 7.36 -45.17 -33.24
C ALA A 42 7.02 -43.75 -33.73
N GLY A 43 7.25 -42.73 -32.90
CA GLY A 43 7.05 -41.32 -33.24
C GLY A 43 8.02 -40.77 -34.29
N TYR A 44 9.23 -41.32 -34.36
CA TYR A 44 10.26 -40.90 -35.32
C TYR A 44 10.20 -41.68 -36.63
N GLU A 45 9.48 -42.79 -36.65
CA GLU A 45 9.32 -43.63 -37.84
C GLU A 45 8.35 -43.00 -38.85
N HIS A 46 8.61 -43.23 -40.15
CA HIS A 46 7.81 -42.67 -41.23
C HIS A 46 6.87 -43.68 -41.87
N GLU A 47 7.23 -44.96 -41.85
CA GLU A 47 6.43 -46.03 -42.44
C GLU A 47 5.30 -46.50 -41.51
N PRO A 48 4.03 -46.45 -41.94
CA PRO A 48 2.90 -46.84 -41.09
C PRO A 48 2.94 -48.30 -40.62
N GLU A 49 3.49 -49.21 -41.42
CA GLU A 49 3.58 -50.63 -41.04
C GLU A 49 4.62 -50.87 -39.93
N THR A 50 5.74 -50.15 -39.99
CA THR A 50 6.80 -50.17 -38.97
C THR A 50 6.35 -49.46 -37.69
N GLN A 51 5.64 -48.34 -37.80
CA GLN A 51 4.98 -47.71 -36.64
C GLN A 51 3.97 -48.64 -35.98
N LYS A 52 3.11 -49.30 -36.76
CA LYS A 52 2.17 -50.30 -36.23
C LYS A 52 2.92 -51.46 -35.59
N MET A 53 4.05 -51.92 -36.14
CA MET A 53 4.87 -52.99 -35.55
C MET A 53 5.46 -52.59 -34.20
N LEU A 54 5.96 -51.35 -34.08
CA LEU A 54 6.46 -50.79 -32.82
C LEU A 54 5.35 -50.57 -31.79
N LEU A 55 4.10 -50.36 -32.26
CA LEU A 55 2.92 -50.11 -31.43
C LEU A 55 1.97 -51.32 -31.31
N ARG A 56 2.34 -52.50 -31.85
CA ARG A 56 1.39 -53.52 -32.33
C ARG A 56 0.48 -54.09 -31.25
N VAL A 57 -0.68 -53.45 -31.14
CA VAL A 57 -2.02 -54.06 -31.20
C VAL A 57 -2.28 -54.44 -32.66
N ARG A 58 -2.45 -55.74 -32.99
CA ARG A 58 -2.89 -56.19 -34.32
C ARG A 58 -4.31 -56.75 -34.24
N GLU A 59 -5.26 -56.02 -34.80
CA GLU A 59 -6.59 -56.52 -35.14
C GLU A 59 -6.55 -56.98 -36.60
N GLN A 60 -6.53 -58.29 -36.88
CA GLN A 60 -7.09 -58.87 -38.11
C GLN A 60 -7.49 -60.34 -37.91
N GLN A 61 -8.80 -60.56 -38.03
CA GLN A 61 -9.49 -61.67 -38.71
C GLN A 61 -8.92 -63.08 -38.55
N SER A 62 -9.20 -63.73 -37.41
CA SER A 62 -9.37 -65.19 -37.32
C SER A 62 -10.12 -65.54 -36.01
N PRO A 63 -11.25 -66.26 -36.03
CA PRO A 63 -12.11 -66.42 -34.84
C PRO A 63 -11.64 -67.44 -33.80
N LEU A 64 -10.45 -68.05 -33.94
CA LEU A 64 -10.08 -69.23 -33.16
C LEU A 64 -8.84 -69.11 -32.26
N PHE A 65 -8.20 -67.95 -32.17
CA PHE A 65 -7.04 -67.76 -31.29
C PHE A 65 -7.07 -66.41 -30.56
N SER A 66 -8.20 -66.11 -29.93
CA SER A 66 -8.50 -64.82 -29.29
C SER A 66 -7.71 -64.51 -27.99
N CYS A 67 -6.64 -65.25 -27.62
CA CYS A 67 -6.11 -65.12 -26.24
C CYS A 67 -4.59 -65.07 -26.03
N LEU A 68 -3.70 -65.07 -27.05
CA LEU A 68 -2.26 -65.21 -26.74
C LEU A 68 -1.25 -64.24 -27.38
N PHE A 69 -1.64 -63.25 -28.20
CA PHE A 69 -0.67 -62.41 -28.92
C PHE A 69 -1.07 -60.92 -29.02
N SER A 70 -1.22 -60.23 -27.89
CA SER A 70 -1.38 -58.76 -27.82
C SER A 70 -0.11 -58.08 -27.25
N GLN A 71 0.96 -57.99 -28.03
CA GLN A 71 2.33 -57.82 -27.52
C GLN A 71 2.91 -56.39 -27.49
N ALA A 72 3.87 -56.23 -26.57
CA ALA A 72 4.66 -55.05 -26.20
C ALA A 72 3.92 -53.91 -25.46
N ALA A 73 3.24 -52.99 -26.13
CA ALA A 73 2.69 -51.79 -25.46
C ALA A 73 1.47 -52.07 -24.54
N SER A 74 0.73 -53.16 -24.80
CA SER A 74 -0.37 -53.61 -23.94
C SER A 74 0.09 -54.59 -22.84
N PHE A 75 1.26 -55.20 -22.99
CA PHE A 75 1.83 -56.16 -22.03
C PHE A 75 2.26 -55.50 -20.72
N GLY A 76 2.64 -54.23 -20.77
CA GLY A 76 2.81 -53.41 -19.59
C GLY A 76 1.58 -53.43 -18.67
N LYS A 77 0.35 -53.55 -19.20
CA LYS A 77 -0.85 -53.62 -18.35
C LYS A 77 -1.01 -54.95 -17.59
N CYS A 78 -0.41 -56.04 -18.08
CA CYS A 78 -0.48 -57.35 -17.42
C CYS A 78 0.73 -57.61 -16.50
N PHE A 79 1.87 -56.97 -16.75
CA PHE A 79 3.13 -57.20 -16.02
C PHE A 79 3.64 -56.00 -15.20
N LEU A 80 3.18 -54.79 -15.49
CA LEU A 80 3.46 -53.55 -14.74
C LEU A 80 2.14 -53.03 -14.17
N SER A 81 1.94 -53.14 -12.86
CA SER A 81 0.77 -52.57 -12.18
C SER A 81 0.69 -51.03 -12.27
N ASN A 82 1.79 -50.36 -12.66
CA ASN A 82 1.94 -48.90 -12.64
C ASN A 82 2.23 -48.26 -14.02
N PHE A 83 1.93 -48.91 -15.14
CA PHE A 83 2.16 -48.31 -16.47
C PHE A 83 1.15 -47.19 -16.77
N ARG A 84 1.66 -46.00 -17.13
CA ARG A 84 0.86 -44.83 -17.51
C ARG A 84 0.39 -44.94 -18.98
N PRO A 85 -0.89 -45.28 -19.26
CA PRO A 85 -1.38 -45.49 -20.62
C PRO A 85 -1.46 -44.19 -21.44
N GLU A 86 -1.31 -43.03 -20.80
CA GLU A 86 -1.46 -41.72 -21.44
C GLU A 86 -0.45 -41.53 -22.58
N LEU A 87 0.83 -41.88 -22.37
CA LEU A 87 1.89 -41.70 -23.36
C LEU A 87 1.61 -42.46 -24.66
N PHE A 88 1.16 -43.71 -24.53
CA PHE A 88 0.79 -44.54 -25.67
C PHE A 88 -0.40 -43.95 -26.44
N VAL A 89 -1.45 -43.52 -25.72
CA VAL A 89 -2.65 -42.93 -26.32
C VAL A 89 -2.33 -41.61 -27.03
N HIS A 90 -1.47 -40.77 -26.44
CA HIS A 90 -1.00 -39.54 -27.06
C HIS A 90 -0.23 -39.81 -28.36
N MET A 91 0.75 -40.73 -28.32
CA MET A 91 1.52 -41.10 -29.51
C MET A 91 0.64 -41.65 -30.63
N CYS A 92 -0.34 -42.50 -30.33
CA CYS A 92 -1.29 -43.00 -31.33
C CYS A 92 -2.12 -41.87 -31.96
N ARG A 93 -2.51 -40.84 -31.19
CA ARG A 93 -3.23 -39.68 -31.74
C ARG A 93 -2.31 -38.84 -32.64
N ASP A 94 -1.08 -38.60 -32.20
CA ASP A 94 -0.07 -37.84 -32.96
C ASP A 94 0.22 -38.52 -34.30
N LEU A 95 0.47 -39.82 -34.29
CA LEU A 95 0.77 -40.61 -35.49
C LEU A 95 -0.40 -40.67 -36.47
N ARG A 96 -1.65 -40.71 -36.00
CA ARG A 96 -2.81 -40.63 -36.90
C ARG A 96 -2.86 -39.30 -37.66
N VAL A 97 -2.59 -38.18 -36.97
CA VAL A 97 -2.52 -36.86 -37.60
C VAL A 97 -1.33 -36.78 -38.56
N LEU A 98 -0.15 -37.20 -38.12
CA LEU A 98 1.08 -37.19 -38.92
C LEU A 98 0.94 -38.02 -40.20
N ASN A 99 0.42 -39.24 -40.09
CA ASN A 99 0.25 -40.12 -41.25
C ASN A 99 -0.79 -39.56 -42.23
N ALA A 100 -1.89 -38.98 -41.75
CA ALA A 100 -2.86 -38.32 -42.61
C ALA A 100 -2.28 -37.10 -43.35
N VAL A 101 -1.39 -36.34 -42.69
CA VAL A 101 -0.71 -35.18 -43.27
C VAL A 101 0.42 -35.58 -44.23
N ARG A 102 1.07 -36.73 -43.96
CA ARG A 102 2.12 -37.34 -44.80
C ARG A 102 1.57 -38.12 -45.99
N ASP A 103 0.28 -38.48 -45.97
CA ASP A 103 -0.36 -39.23 -47.04
C ASP A 103 -0.10 -38.55 -48.39
N TYR A 104 0.11 -39.34 -49.44
CA TYR A 104 0.52 -38.84 -50.75
C TYR A 104 -0.47 -37.85 -51.36
N THR A 105 -1.73 -37.87 -50.93
CA THR A 105 -2.76 -36.90 -51.37
C THR A 105 -2.58 -35.51 -50.75
N VAL A 106 -2.02 -35.42 -49.55
CA VAL A 106 -1.76 -34.17 -48.81
C VAL A 106 -0.30 -33.73 -48.97
N GLY A 107 0.63 -34.69 -48.90
CA GLY A 107 2.03 -34.56 -49.31
C GLY A 107 2.90 -33.67 -48.41
N ILE A 108 2.59 -33.53 -47.12
CA ILE A 108 3.36 -32.67 -46.22
C ILE A 108 4.27 -33.54 -45.31
N PRO A 109 5.59 -33.56 -45.55
CA PRO A 109 6.52 -34.35 -44.75
C PRO A 109 6.82 -33.67 -43.41
N LEU A 110 5.93 -33.82 -42.43
CA LEU A 110 6.13 -33.30 -41.07
C LEU A 110 6.72 -34.38 -40.16
N THR A 111 7.64 -33.98 -39.28
CA THR A 111 8.11 -34.81 -38.17
C THR A 111 7.27 -34.57 -36.92
N LEU A 112 7.31 -35.51 -35.96
CA LEU A 112 6.63 -35.39 -34.67
C LEU A 112 6.86 -34.05 -33.95
N PRO A 113 8.09 -33.51 -33.85
CA PRO A 113 8.30 -32.19 -33.23
C PRO A 113 7.79 -31.02 -34.07
N GLN A 114 7.64 -31.17 -35.39
CA GLN A 114 7.33 -30.07 -36.30
C GLN A 114 5.83 -29.88 -36.55
N TYR A 115 5.05 -30.96 -36.52
CA TYR A 115 3.64 -30.90 -36.93
C TYR A 115 2.75 -29.93 -36.12
N PRO A 116 2.94 -29.69 -34.80
CA PRO A 116 2.09 -28.74 -34.08
C PRO A 116 2.37 -27.27 -34.46
N PHE A 117 3.53 -26.97 -35.04
CA PHE A 117 3.92 -25.60 -35.42
C PHE A 117 3.64 -25.31 -36.91
N MET A 118 3.91 -26.27 -37.77
CA MET A 118 3.94 -26.07 -39.23
C MET A 118 2.57 -25.86 -39.86
N LEU A 119 1.51 -26.44 -39.29
CA LEU A 119 0.14 -26.26 -39.78
C LEU A 119 -0.34 -24.81 -39.62
N VAL A 120 0.11 -24.15 -38.54
CA VAL A 120 -0.22 -22.75 -38.23
C VAL A 120 0.51 -21.79 -39.19
N HIS A 121 1.79 -22.05 -39.47
CA HIS A 121 2.59 -21.23 -40.39
C HIS A 121 2.12 -21.29 -41.85
N ARG A 122 1.47 -22.38 -42.25
CA ARG A 122 0.86 -22.53 -43.59
C ARG A 122 -0.51 -21.87 -43.74
N LYS A 123 -1.00 -21.16 -42.71
CA LYS A 123 -2.29 -20.46 -42.67
C LYS A 123 -3.52 -21.38 -42.84
N LEU A 124 -3.37 -22.68 -42.61
CA LEU A 124 -4.46 -23.67 -42.63
C LEU A 124 -5.19 -23.69 -41.28
N TYR A 125 -5.71 -22.54 -40.86
CA TYR A 125 -6.25 -22.36 -39.51
C TYR A 125 -7.40 -23.32 -39.16
N PRO A 126 -8.45 -23.50 -40.00
CA PRO A 126 -9.56 -24.41 -39.65
C PRO A 126 -9.10 -25.85 -39.40
N LEU A 127 -8.14 -26.33 -40.20
CA LEU A 127 -7.55 -27.65 -40.03
C LEU A 127 -6.71 -27.73 -38.74
N ALA A 128 -5.94 -26.67 -38.43
CA ALA A 128 -5.18 -26.60 -37.18
C ALA A 128 -6.09 -26.64 -35.94
N PHE A 129 -7.27 -26.00 -35.97
CA PHE A 129 -8.27 -26.10 -34.90
C PHE A 129 -8.77 -27.52 -34.70
N GLU A 130 -9.19 -28.18 -35.79
CA GLU A 130 -9.69 -29.55 -35.72
C GLU A 130 -8.64 -30.53 -35.20
N ILE A 131 -7.39 -30.34 -35.60
CA ILE A 131 -6.26 -31.12 -35.11
C ILE A 131 -6.02 -30.87 -33.62
N CYS A 132 -6.01 -29.61 -33.15
CA CYS A 132 -5.85 -29.31 -31.72
C CYS A 132 -6.98 -29.94 -30.87
N ARG A 133 -8.22 -29.91 -31.38
CA ARG A 133 -9.39 -30.52 -30.74
C ARG A 133 -9.27 -32.04 -30.68
N TYR A 134 -8.81 -32.66 -31.76
CA TYR A 134 -8.59 -34.11 -31.82
C TYR A 134 -7.47 -34.58 -30.88
N LEU A 135 -6.38 -33.82 -30.81
CA LEU A 135 -5.23 -34.11 -29.95
C LEU A 135 -5.50 -33.85 -28.47
N LYS A 136 -6.61 -33.16 -28.16
CA LYS A 136 -6.96 -32.71 -26.81
C LYS A 136 -5.85 -31.88 -26.17
N THR A 137 -5.20 -31.04 -26.98
CA THR A 137 -4.18 -30.10 -26.49
C THR A 137 -4.85 -29.10 -25.54
N PRO A 138 -4.22 -28.72 -24.42
CA PRO A 138 -4.74 -27.67 -23.56
C PRO A 138 -5.04 -26.40 -24.35
N GLU A 139 -6.17 -25.74 -24.05
CA GLU A 139 -6.69 -24.62 -24.84
C GLU A 139 -5.66 -23.50 -25.04
N TYR A 140 -4.88 -23.19 -24.00
CA TYR A 140 -3.83 -22.16 -24.03
C TYR A 140 -2.67 -22.50 -25.00
N GLN A 141 -2.33 -23.78 -25.16
CA GLN A 141 -1.22 -24.26 -26.00
C GLN A 141 -1.64 -24.54 -27.44
N GLY A 142 -2.87 -25.01 -27.63
CA GLY A 142 -3.43 -25.31 -28.93
C GLY A 142 -4.17 -24.12 -29.51
N VAL A 143 -5.47 -24.05 -29.20
CA VAL A 143 -6.43 -23.13 -29.83
C VAL A 143 -6.03 -21.66 -29.68
N SER A 144 -5.67 -21.21 -28.47
CA SER A 144 -5.29 -19.81 -28.21
C SER A 144 -4.04 -19.40 -29.00
N ARG A 145 -3.10 -20.33 -29.22
CA ARG A 145 -1.90 -20.09 -30.01
C ARG A 145 -2.19 -19.96 -31.51
N VAL A 146 -3.06 -20.83 -32.04
CA VAL A 146 -3.52 -20.76 -33.45
C VAL A 146 -4.23 -19.43 -33.69
N LEU A 147 -5.11 -19.03 -32.78
CA LEU A 147 -5.84 -17.76 -32.82
C LEU A 147 -4.90 -16.55 -32.77
N LYS A 148 -3.92 -16.55 -31.85
CA LYS A 148 -2.90 -15.50 -31.76
C LYS A 148 -2.13 -15.35 -33.07
N HIS A 149 -1.65 -16.45 -33.66
CA HIS A 149 -0.93 -16.40 -34.93
C HIS A 149 -1.81 -15.93 -36.09
N TRP A 150 -3.08 -16.37 -36.12
CA TRP A 150 -4.07 -15.88 -37.09
C TRP A 150 -4.24 -14.36 -36.97
N ALA A 151 -4.43 -13.83 -35.75
CA ALA A 151 -4.57 -12.40 -35.51
C ALA A 151 -3.30 -11.63 -35.92
N CYS A 152 -2.10 -12.12 -35.58
CA CYS A 152 -0.83 -11.55 -36.02
C CYS A 152 -0.67 -11.53 -37.55
N CYS A 153 -1.21 -12.53 -38.27
CA CYS A 153 -1.25 -12.51 -39.73
C CYS A 153 -2.30 -11.55 -40.26
N LYS A 154 -3.45 -11.41 -39.58
CA LYS A 154 -4.54 -10.51 -39.97
C LYS A 154 -4.11 -9.04 -39.90
N VAL A 155 -3.41 -8.63 -38.84
CA VAL A 155 -2.88 -7.25 -38.70
C VAL A 155 -1.81 -6.88 -39.74
N GLN A 156 -1.20 -7.85 -40.41
CA GLN A 156 -0.22 -7.61 -41.47
C GLN A 156 -0.86 -7.29 -42.83
N GLN A 157 -2.17 -7.53 -43.00
CA GLN A 157 -2.85 -7.33 -44.27
C GLN A 157 -2.98 -5.85 -44.58
N LYS A 158 -2.29 -5.38 -45.64
CA LYS A 158 -2.19 -3.95 -45.97
C LYS A 158 -3.44 -3.35 -46.63
N GLU A 159 -4.27 -4.18 -47.25
CA GLU A 159 -5.40 -3.76 -48.10
C GLU A 159 -6.66 -3.45 -47.30
N GLU A 160 -6.79 -3.99 -46.09
CA GLU A 160 -7.95 -3.77 -45.23
C GLU A 160 -7.76 -2.59 -44.28
N ALA A 161 -8.85 -1.86 -44.05
CA ALA A 161 -8.91 -0.75 -43.11
C ALA A 161 -8.77 -1.23 -41.66
N ASP A 162 -8.09 -0.43 -40.83
CA ASP A 162 -7.77 -0.78 -39.44
C ASP A 162 -9.01 -1.09 -38.59
N GLU A 163 -10.13 -0.39 -38.82
CA GLU A 163 -11.37 -0.63 -38.05
C GLU A 163 -12.02 -1.99 -38.36
N VAL A 164 -11.89 -2.45 -39.59
CA VAL A 164 -12.44 -3.73 -40.02
C VAL A 164 -11.60 -4.85 -39.42
N ILE A 165 -10.28 -4.70 -39.44
CA ILE A 165 -9.36 -5.66 -38.83
C ILE A 165 -9.56 -5.72 -37.32
N ALA A 166 -9.63 -4.58 -36.62
CA ALA A 166 -9.84 -4.53 -35.17
C ALA A 166 -11.15 -5.23 -34.77
N ARG A 167 -12.26 -4.95 -35.47
CA ARG A 167 -13.55 -5.61 -35.24
C ARG A 167 -13.52 -7.11 -35.55
N ALA A 168 -12.88 -7.51 -36.65
CA ALA A 168 -12.76 -8.92 -37.01
C ALA A 168 -11.95 -9.70 -35.96
N ILE A 169 -10.89 -9.09 -35.44
CA ILE A 169 -10.05 -9.68 -34.39
C ILE A 169 -10.83 -9.73 -33.07
N SER A 170 -11.51 -8.66 -32.66
CA SER A 170 -12.27 -8.65 -31.41
C SER A 170 -13.43 -9.64 -31.41
N VAL A 171 -14.17 -9.77 -32.51
CA VAL A 171 -15.27 -10.74 -32.63
C VAL A 171 -14.78 -12.19 -32.57
N LYS A 172 -13.62 -12.49 -33.19
CA LYS A 172 -13.09 -13.87 -33.20
C LYS A 172 -12.34 -14.26 -31.93
N LEU A 173 -11.62 -13.33 -31.33
CA LEU A 173 -10.87 -13.58 -30.10
C LEU A 173 -11.76 -13.46 -28.87
N GLY A 174 -12.74 -12.55 -28.86
CA GLY A 174 -13.69 -12.35 -27.78
C GLY A 174 -13.00 -12.34 -26.40
N GLU A 175 -13.53 -13.12 -25.47
CA GLU A 175 -12.96 -13.35 -24.14
C GLU A 175 -12.18 -14.68 -24.06
N THR A 176 -11.60 -15.14 -25.18
CA THR A 176 -10.88 -16.42 -25.20
C THR A 176 -9.70 -16.37 -24.22
N ALA A 177 -9.71 -17.26 -23.23
CA ALA A 177 -8.70 -17.29 -22.19
C ALA A 177 -7.29 -17.56 -22.75
N GLY A 178 -6.31 -16.82 -22.22
CA GLY A 178 -4.88 -17.01 -22.54
C GLY A 178 -4.36 -16.27 -23.78
N ILE A 179 -5.16 -15.39 -24.39
CA ILE A 179 -4.71 -14.55 -25.51
C ILE A 179 -4.41 -13.13 -25.01
N SER A 180 -3.17 -12.69 -25.21
CA SER A 180 -2.74 -11.31 -24.94
C SER A 180 -2.97 -10.45 -26.18
N TYR A 181 -3.87 -9.48 -26.09
CA TYR A 181 -4.05 -8.45 -27.12
C TYR A 181 -2.81 -7.56 -27.23
N SER A 182 -2.04 -7.39 -26.15
CA SER A 182 -0.76 -6.65 -26.17
C SER A 182 0.22 -7.17 -27.22
N ASP A 183 0.35 -8.49 -27.37
CA ASP A 183 1.25 -9.11 -28.36
C ASP A 183 0.79 -8.85 -29.80
N ILE A 184 -0.53 -8.87 -30.02
CA ILE A 184 -1.12 -8.64 -31.34
C ILE A 184 -0.98 -7.16 -31.71
N ALA A 185 -1.21 -6.26 -30.75
CA ALA A 185 -1.00 -4.83 -30.92
C ALA A 185 0.48 -4.48 -31.16
N ALA A 186 1.41 -5.13 -30.45
CA ALA A 186 2.85 -4.98 -30.70
C ALA A 186 3.19 -5.37 -32.15
N LYS A 187 2.61 -6.45 -32.67
CA LYS A 187 2.78 -6.83 -34.07
C LYS A 187 2.17 -5.82 -35.05
N ALA A 188 1.00 -5.28 -34.76
CA ALA A 188 0.40 -4.21 -35.57
C ALA A 188 1.30 -2.96 -35.62
N TYR A 189 1.89 -2.60 -34.48
CA TYR A 189 2.84 -1.48 -34.39
C TYR A 189 4.13 -1.73 -35.20
N GLU A 190 4.71 -2.93 -35.12
CA GLU A 190 5.86 -3.32 -35.97
C GLU A 190 5.56 -3.22 -37.47
N CYS A 191 4.31 -3.44 -37.86
CA CYS A 191 3.85 -3.28 -39.24
C CYS A 191 3.57 -1.82 -39.63
N GLY A 192 3.80 -0.85 -38.74
CA GLY A 192 3.57 0.57 -38.96
C GLY A 192 2.11 1.02 -38.78
N ARG A 193 1.23 0.14 -38.26
CA ARG A 193 -0.19 0.44 -38.04
C ARG A 193 -0.45 0.87 -36.61
N THR A 194 -0.09 2.11 -36.29
CA THR A 194 -0.20 2.67 -34.93
C THR A 194 -1.64 2.76 -34.44
N GLU A 195 -2.57 3.20 -35.27
CA GLU A 195 -3.97 3.37 -34.87
C GLU A 195 -4.66 2.02 -34.63
N LEU A 196 -4.35 1.01 -35.46
CA LEU A 196 -4.78 -0.37 -35.22
C LEU A 196 -4.23 -0.90 -33.89
N ALA A 197 -2.95 -0.67 -33.61
CA ALA A 197 -2.33 -1.13 -32.36
C ALA A 197 -3.02 -0.52 -31.12
N ILE A 198 -3.37 0.77 -31.17
CA ILE A 198 -4.09 1.44 -30.07
C ILE A 198 -5.49 0.84 -29.90
N LYS A 199 -6.25 0.66 -30.99
CA LYS A 199 -7.60 0.04 -30.92
C LYS A 199 -7.55 -1.39 -30.40
N LEU A 200 -6.53 -2.18 -30.77
CA LEU A 200 -6.36 -3.54 -30.27
C LEU A 200 -6.00 -3.58 -28.78
N LEU A 201 -5.20 -2.61 -28.31
CA LEU A 201 -4.84 -2.47 -26.91
C LEU A 201 -6.02 -2.12 -26.00
N GLU A 202 -7.07 -1.48 -26.50
CA GLU A 202 -8.28 -1.20 -25.71
C GLU A 202 -9.00 -2.47 -25.24
N PHE A 203 -8.78 -3.59 -25.94
CA PHE A 203 -9.32 -4.90 -25.56
C PHE A 203 -8.41 -5.67 -24.58
N GLU A 204 -7.20 -5.18 -24.26
CA GLU A 204 -6.35 -5.82 -23.27
C GLU A 204 -6.85 -5.47 -21.84
N PRO A 205 -7.27 -6.45 -21.03
CA PRO A 205 -7.78 -6.19 -19.69
C PRO A 205 -6.66 -5.80 -18.69
N ARG A 206 -5.41 -6.16 -18.97
CA ARG A 206 -4.27 -5.90 -18.09
C ARG A 206 -3.60 -4.57 -18.42
N SER A 207 -3.88 -3.54 -17.62
CA SER A 207 -3.27 -2.21 -17.77
C SER A 207 -1.73 -2.23 -17.71
N GLY A 208 -1.15 -3.16 -16.92
CA GLY A 208 0.30 -3.35 -16.84
C GLY A 208 0.96 -3.80 -18.15
N GLU A 209 0.23 -4.42 -19.06
CA GLU A 209 0.69 -4.78 -20.41
C GLU A 209 0.38 -3.66 -21.43
N GLN A 210 -0.72 -2.95 -21.22
CA GLN A 210 -1.17 -1.87 -22.08
C GLN A 210 -0.22 -0.66 -22.03
N VAL A 211 0.10 -0.19 -20.83
CA VAL A 211 0.85 1.05 -20.61
C VAL A 211 2.27 1.01 -21.19
N PRO A 212 3.09 -0.04 -20.99
CA PRO A 212 4.43 -0.11 -21.58
C PRO A 212 4.41 -0.04 -23.11
N LEU A 213 3.43 -0.68 -23.77
CA LEU A 213 3.31 -0.61 -25.22
C LEU A 213 2.87 0.79 -25.68
N LEU A 214 1.96 1.45 -24.96
CA LEU A 214 1.59 2.85 -25.25
C LEU A 214 2.79 3.81 -25.15
N LEU A 215 3.66 3.62 -24.15
CA LEU A 215 4.90 4.39 -24.00
C LEU A 215 5.85 4.14 -25.18
N LYS A 216 6.05 2.88 -25.59
CA LYS A 216 6.86 2.51 -26.76
C LYS A 216 6.35 3.18 -28.05
N MET A 217 5.04 3.31 -28.20
CA MET A 217 4.40 4.00 -29.33
C MET A 217 4.43 5.54 -29.22
N LYS A 218 5.10 6.11 -28.21
CA LYS A 218 5.14 7.56 -27.93
C LYS A 218 3.76 8.18 -27.69
N ARG A 219 2.79 7.38 -27.22
CA ARG A 219 1.43 7.85 -26.85
C ARG A 219 1.37 8.17 -25.35
N SER A 220 2.24 9.09 -24.91
CA SER A 220 2.45 9.48 -23.51
C SER A 220 1.18 9.89 -22.75
N GLN A 221 0.34 10.75 -23.35
CA GLN A 221 -0.90 11.23 -22.71
C GLN A 221 -1.89 10.08 -22.47
N LEU A 222 -2.04 9.19 -23.46
CA LEU A 222 -2.92 8.04 -23.37
C LEU A 222 -2.39 7.03 -22.35
N ALA A 223 -1.07 6.77 -22.34
CA ALA A 223 -0.42 5.92 -21.35
C ALA A 223 -0.68 6.41 -19.92
N LEU A 224 -0.56 7.72 -19.69
CA LEU A 224 -0.83 8.31 -18.38
C LEU A 224 -2.30 8.18 -17.99
N SER A 225 -3.23 8.46 -18.90
CA SER A 225 -4.67 8.29 -18.62
C SER A 225 -5.03 6.84 -18.29
N LYS A 226 -4.46 5.86 -19.01
CA LYS A 226 -4.70 4.43 -18.76
C LYS A 226 -4.07 3.93 -17.47
N ALA A 227 -2.90 4.46 -17.10
CA ALA A 227 -2.32 4.20 -15.79
C ALA A 227 -3.21 4.74 -14.66
N ILE A 228 -3.77 5.94 -14.80
CA ILE A 228 -4.69 6.52 -13.80
C ILE A 228 -5.99 5.71 -13.72
N GLU A 229 -6.59 5.34 -14.85
CA GLU A 229 -7.80 4.51 -14.91
C GLU A 229 -7.60 3.14 -14.25
N SER A 230 -6.38 2.59 -14.29
CA SER A 230 -6.06 1.31 -13.64
C SER A 230 -6.10 1.37 -12.11
N GLY A 231 -5.97 2.56 -11.52
CA GLY A 231 -5.85 2.75 -10.07
C GLY A 231 -4.52 2.25 -9.47
N ASP A 232 -3.61 1.73 -10.29
CA ASP A 232 -2.29 1.28 -9.84
C ASP A 232 -1.31 2.47 -9.72
N THR A 233 -0.96 2.82 -8.50
CA THR A 233 -0.04 3.93 -8.22
C THR A 233 1.37 3.68 -8.77
N ASP A 234 1.83 2.43 -8.78
CA ASP A 234 3.17 2.09 -9.27
C ASP A 234 3.26 2.26 -10.79
N LEU A 235 2.18 1.89 -11.49
CA LEU A 235 2.06 2.12 -12.93
C LEU A 235 2.03 3.61 -13.27
N VAL A 236 1.33 4.43 -12.46
CA VAL A 236 1.34 5.89 -12.62
C VAL A 236 2.75 6.45 -12.37
N TYR A 237 3.45 6.02 -11.32
CA TYR A 237 4.83 6.45 -11.07
C TYR A 237 5.79 6.03 -12.20
N THR A 238 5.60 4.84 -12.77
CA THR A 238 6.37 4.37 -13.91
C THR A 238 6.21 5.29 -15.11
N VAL A 239 4.96 5.65 -15.46
CA VAL A 239 4.69 6.59 -16.55
C VAL A 239 5.27 7.97 -16.24
N VAL A 240 5.00 8.53 -15.06
CA VAL A 240 5.49 9.87 -14.69
C VAL A 240 7.01 9.95 -14.74
N THR A 241 7.70 8.91 -14.27
CA THR A 241 9.18 8.83 -14.32
C THR A 241 9.68 8.76 -15.76
N TYR A 242 9.03 7.96 -16.61
CA TYR A 242 9.34 7.91 -18.03
C TYR A 242 9.17 9.29 -18.69
N LEU A 243 8.05 9.98 -18.44
CA LEU A 243 7.79 11.31 -18.99
C LEU A 243 8.81 12.34 -18.53
N LYS A 244 9.24 12.28 -17.26
CA LYS A 244 10.27 13.18 -16.72
C LYS A 244 11.61 13.03 -17.45
N ASN A 245 11.97 11.82 -17.89
CA ASN A 245 13.23 11.56 -18.58
C ASN A 245 13.17 11.89 -20.07
N GLU A 246 12.02 11.71 -20.71
CA GLU A 246 11.86 11.89 -22.16
C GLU A 246 11.45 13.32 -22.56
N MET A 247 10.73 14.02 -21.69
CA MET A 247 10.19 15.36 -21.98
C MET A 247 11.07 16.45 -21.37
N ASN A 248 11.05 17.64 -21.98
CA ASN A 248 11.60 18.81 -21.30
C ASN A 248 10.74 19.16 -20.08
N ARG A 249 11.32 19.92 -19.14
CA ARG A 249 10.67 20.29 -17.88
C ARG A 249 9.32 21.02 -18.08
N GLY A 250 9.21 21.87 -19.09
CA GLY A 250 7.97 22.62 -19.38
C GLY A 250 6.83 21.72 -19.87
N ASP A 251 7.08 20.89 -20.88
CA ASP A 251 6.09 19.98 -21.45
C ASP A 251 5.68 18.89 -20.46
N PHE A 252 6.60 18.45 -19.61
CA PHE A 252 6.33 17.53 -18.51
C PHE A 252 5.30 18.12 -17.53
N PHE A 253 5.54 19.35 -17.03
CA PHE A 253 4.60 19.98 -16.11
C PHE A 253 3.26 20.33 -16.76
N MET A 254 3.27 20.77 -18.03
CA MET A 254 2.03 20.99 -18.78
C MET A 254 1.20 19.70 -18.90
N THR A 255 1.85 18.57 -19.12
CA THR A 255 1.21 17.25 -19.16
C THR A 255 0.59 16.88 -17.81
N LEU A 256 1.36 17.03 -16.72
CA LEU A 256 0.86 16.73 -15.37
C LEU A 256 -0.27 17.65 -14.95
N ARG A 257 -0.25 18.93 -15.33
CA ARG A 257 -1.31 19.89 -15.00
C ARG A 257 -2.67 19.49 -15.59
N ASN A 258 -2.66 18.87 -16.77
CA ASN A 258 -3.86 18.33 -17.40
C ASN A 258 -4.39 17.05 -16.73
N GLN A 259 -3.62 16.46 -15.82
CA GLN A 259 -3.93 15.20 -15.13
C GLN A 259 -3.74 15.36 -13.61
N PRO A 260 -4.75 15.87 -12.87
CA PRO A 260 -4.60 16.26 -11.47
C PRO A 260 -4.21 15.11 -10.54
N VAL A 261 -4.63 13.88 -10.83
CA VAL A 261 -4.25 12.69 -10.06
C VAL A 261 -2.76 12.42 -10.16
N ALA A 262 -2.20 12.44 -11.38
CA ALA A 262 -0.77 12.27 -11.60
C ALA A 262 0.05 13.39 -10.95
N LEU A 263 -0.42 14.65 -11.05
CA LEU A 263 0.23 15.78 -10.38
C LEU A 263 0.25 15.62 -8.86
N SER A 264 -0.85 15.15 -8.25
CA SER A 264 -0.92 14.92 -6.81
C SER A 264 0.07 13.84 -6.34
N LEU A 265 0.18 12.74 -7.08
CA LEU A 265 1.13 11.66 -6.81
C LEU A 265 2.58 12.13 -7.02
N TYR A 266 2.82 12.95 -8.04
CA TYR A 266 4.13 13.54 -8.29
C TYR A 266 4.54 14.53 -7.19
N ARG A 267 3.60 15.36 -6.69
CA ARG A 267 3.85 16.23 -5.53
C ARG A 267 4.20 15.41 -4.29
N GLN A 268 3.53 14.28 -4.06
CA GLN A 268 3.87 13.37 -2.96
C GLN A 268 5.27 12.77 -3.12
N PHE A 269 5.65 12.35 -4.33
CA PHE A 269 7.02 11.91 -4.62
C PHE A 269 8.06 13.01 -4.33
N CYS A 270 7.79 14.24 -4.80
CA CYS A 270 8.70 15.37 -4.59
C CYS A 270 8.87 15.74 -3.11
N LYS A 271 7.82 15.58 -2.27
CA LYS A 271 7.93 15.79 -0.82
C LYS A 271 9.01 14.94 -0.15
N HIS A 272 9.31 13.75 -0.69
CA HIS A 272 10.28 12.84 -0.11
C HIS A 272 11.66 12.90 -0.78
N GLN A 273 11.71 13.07 -2.11
CA GLN A 273 12.93 12.95 -2.88
C GLN A 273 13.47 14.29 -3.39
N GLU A 274 12.60 15.25 -3.71
CA GLU A 274 12.97 16.48 -4.45
C GLU A 274 12.24 17.72 -3.91
N PRO A 275 12.64 18.25 -2.74
CA PRO A 275 11.96 19.38 -2.10
C PRO A 275 12.06 20.68 -2.92
N GLU A 276 13.16 20.93 -3.63
CA GLU A 276 13.30 22.13 -4.48
C GLU A 276 12.38 22.06 -5.70
N THR A 277 12.22 20.89 -6.33
CA THR A 277 11.24 20.72 -7.41
C THR A 277 9.82 20.97 -6.91
N LEU A 278 9.51 20.56 -5.68
CA LEU A 278 8.21 20.83 -5.05
C LEU A 278 7.99 22.33 -4.81
N LYS A 279 9.02 23.05 -4.37
CA LYS A 279 8.97 24.50 -4.20
C LYS A 279 8.71 25.20 -5.53
N ASP A 280 9.38 24.79 -6.61
CA ASP A 280 9.14 25.35 -7.94
C ASP A 280 7.71 25.10 -8.42
N LEU A 281 7.17 23.90 -8.17
CA LEU A 281 5.78 23.55 -8.47
C LEU A 281 4.79 24.48 -7.75
N PHE A 282 4.98 24.70 -6.44
CA PHE A 282 4.11 25.62 -5.70
C PHE A 282 4.21 27.06 -6.21
N ASN A 283 5.40 27.52 -6.61
CA ASN A 283 5.57 28.83 -7.22
C ASN A 283 4.86 28.95 -8.58
N GLN A 284 4.90 27.92 -9.42
CA GLN A 284 4.26 27.94 -10.73
C GLN A 284 2.74 27.88 -10.65
N ASP A 285 2.21 27.18 -9.65
CA ASP A 285 0.77 27.04 -9.42
C ASP A 285 0.17 28.21 -8.61
N ASP A 286 0.98 29.22 -8.24
CA ASP A 286 0.62 30.31 -7.32
C ASP A 286 0.02 29.79 -5.98
N ASP A 287 0.46 28.60 -5.54
CA ASP A 287 0.03 28.00 -4.28
C ASP A 287 0.85 28.56 -3.11
N HIS A 288 0.58 29.84 -2.82
CA HIS A 288 1.26 30.58 -1.76
C HIS A 288 1.06 29.96 -0.37
N GLN A 289 -0.05 29.23 -0.15
CA GLN A 289 -0.29 28.57 1.13
C GLN A 289 0.67 27.41 1.35
N GLU A 290 0.83 26.52 0.36
CA GLU A 290 1.77 25.41 0.49
C GLU A 290 3.23 25.88 0.44
N LEU A 291 3.52 26.98 -0.26
CA LEU A 291 4.85 27.59 -0.26
C LEU A 291 5.21 28.16 1.13
N GLY A 292 4.27 28.82 1.81
CA GLY A 292 4.43 29.21 3.21
C GLY A 292 4.71 28.01 4.11
N ASN A 293 3.93 26.92 3.96
CA ASN A 293 4.12 25.67 4.70
C ASN A 293 5.50 25.03 4.44
N PHE A 294 6.00 25.13 3.21
CA PHE A 294 7.34 24.67 2.83
C PHE A 294 8.42 25.45 3.58
N TYR A 295 8.37 26.78 3.56
CA TYR A 295 9.34 27.62 4.26
C TYR A 295 9.34 27.41 5.77
N VAL A 296 8.15 27.24 6.39
CA VAL A 296 8.06 26.88 7.81
C VAL A 296 8.81 25.57 8.06
N ARG A 297 8.53 24.49 7.32
CA ARG A 297 9.21 23.20 7.52
C ARG A 297 10.71 23.29 7.32
N ALA A 298 11.16 23.99 6.27
CA ALA A 298 12.57 24.20 5.98
C ALA A 298 13.27 24.95 7.13
N SER A 299 12.60 25.93 7.75
CA SER A 299 13.17 26.71 8.85
C SER A 299 13.55 25.87 10.08
N TYR A 300 12.86 24.75 10.34
CA TYR A 300 13.16 23.84 11.45
C TYR A 300 14.24 22.82 11.14
N GLN A 301 14.68 22.71 9.87
CA GLN A 301 15.83 21.91 9.47
C GLN A 301 17.14 22.69 9.62
N GLU A 302 17.06 24.01 9.72
CA GLU A 302 18.20 24.90 9.90
C GLU A 302 18.68 24.95 11.35
N GLY A 303 20.00 24.90 11.54
CA GLY A 303 20.63 25.00 12.87
C GLY A 303 20.89 26.44 13.34
N LYS A 304 20.97 27.40 12.41
CA LYS A 304 21.24 28.81 12.73
C LYS A 304 19.94 29.59 12.90
N LEU A 305 19.87 30.43 13.93
CA LEU A 305 18.66 31.19 14.22
C LEU A 305 18.36 32.22 13.14
N GLU A 306 19.38 32.90 12.62
CA GLU A 306 19.23 33.95 11.63
C GLU A 306 18.67 33.39 10.31
N THR A 307 19.13 32.20 9.89
CA THR A 307 18.61 31.53 8.70
C THR A 307 17.18 31.05 8.92
N ARG A 308 16.89 30.44 10.08
CA ARG A 308 15.53 30.06 10.48
C ARG A 308 14.57 31.25 10.44
N VAL A 309 14.95 32.39 11.04
CA VAL A 309 14.12 33.61 11.05
C VAL A 309 13.92 34.15 9.64
N SER A 310 14.93 34.10 8.78
CA SER A 310 14.79 34.55 7.38
C SER A 310 13.80 33.69 6.59
N LEU A 311 13.82 32.36 6.77
CA LEU A 311 12.87 31.44 6.14
C LEU A 311 11.45 31.65 6.68
N LEU A 312 11.29 31.83 8.00
CA LEU A 312 9.99 32.16 8.58
C LEU A 312 9.46 33.51 8.05
N GLN A 313 10.34 34.49 7.80
CA GLN A 313 9.93 35.75 7.17
C GLN A 313 9.42 35.53 5.75
N SER A 314 10.11 34.71 4.94
CA SER A 314 9.60 34.30 3.63
C SER A 314 8.26 33.58 3.74
N ALA A 315 8.06 32.73 4.76
CA ALA A 315 6.77 32.09 5.00
C ALA A 315 5.65 33.11 5.30
N VAL A 316 5.93 34.14 6.11
CA VAL A 316 4.98 35.25 6.37
C VAL A 316 4.59 35.96 5.08
N ASP A 317 5.57 36.29 4.24
CA ASP A 317 5.33 36.99 2.97
C ASP A 317 4.42 36.15 2.05
N GLU A 318 4.64 34.83 1.97
CA GLU A 318 3.79 33.92 1.20
C GLU A 318 2.40 33.73 1.82
N TYR A 319 2.27 33.59 3.14
CA TYR A 319 0.95 33.52 3.78
C TYR A 319 0.13 34.80 3.59
N ASN A 320 0.78 35.97 3.56
CA ASN A 320 0.14 37.23 3.23
C ASN A 320 -0.38 37.25 1.79
N LYS A 321 0.41 36.76 0.81
CA LYS A 321 -0.07 36.58 -0.58
C LYS A 321 -1.23 35.59 -0.66
N ALA A 322 -1.20 34.53 0.14
CA ALA A 322 -2.27 33.54 0.26
C ALA A 322 -3.53 34.08 1.00
N LYS A 323 -3.47 35.29 1.58
CA LYS A 323 -4.52 35.86 2.45
C LYS A 323 -4.84 34.99 3.67
N ASN A 324 -3.86 34.23 4.17
CA ASN A 324 -3.99 33.42 5.38
C ASN A 324 -3.49 34.21 6.60
N GLU A 325 -4.35 35.08 7.12
CA GLU A 325 -4.03 35.97 8.25
C GLU A 325 -3.58 35.23 9.50
N PHE A 326 -4.18 34.05 9.76
CA PHE A 326 -3.84 33.24 10.91
C PHE A 326 -2.41 32.71 10.82
N ALA A 327 -2.05 32.07 9.70
CA ALA A 327 -0.72 31.48 9.52
C ALA A 327 0.36 32.56 9.47
N ALA A 328 0.10 33.70 8.80
CA ALA A 328 1.01 34.83 8.80
C ALA A 328 1.27 35.34 10.23
N LYS A 329 0.21 35.63 11.00
CA LYS A 329 0.33 36.13 12.37
C LYS A 329 0.98 35.13 13.32
N ALA A 330 0.64 33.85 13.23
CA ALA A 330 1.25 32.81 14.05
C ALA A 330 2.75 32.69 13.78
N THR A 331 3.16 32.82 12.51
CA THR A 331 4.57 32.78 12.10
C THR A 331 5.32 34.04 12.55
N GLU A 332 4.71 35.22 12.48
CA GLU A 332 5.26 36.45 13.05
C GLU A 332 5.42 36.39 14.57
N GLU A 333 4.46 35.79 15.28
CA GLU A 333 4.54 35.54 16.72
C GLU A 333 5.69 34.59 17.06
N GLU A 334 5.88 33.52 16.29
CA GLU A 334 7.03 32.62 16.43
C GLU A 334 8.37 33.34 16.21
N ILE A 335 8.50 34.17 15.17
CA ILE A 335 9.71 34.98 14.93
C ILE A 335 9.99 35.89 16.13
N ARG A 336 8.95 36.54 16.67
CA ARG A 336 9.08 37.41 17.86
C ARG A 336 9.51 36.61 19.09
N LEU A 337 8.97 35.42 19.29
CA LEU A 337 9.30 34.54 20.42
C LEU A 337 10.75 34.08 20.34
N LEU A 338 11.19 33.58 19.18
CA LEU A 338 12.56 33.13 18.97
C LEU A 338 13.59 34.25 19.22
N ARG A 339 13.31 35.46 18.74
CA ARG A 339 14.17 36.63 19.02
C ARG A 339 14.21 36.98 20.50
N PHE A 340 13.08 36.85 21.21
CA PHE A 340 13.03 37.06 22.66
C PHE A 340 13.82 36.00 23.41
N GLN A 341 13.61 34.72 23.08
CA GLN A 341 14.32 33.59 23.68
C GLN A 341 15.82 33.76 23.51
N ARG A 342 16.29 34.13 22.32
CA ARG A 342 17.72 34.37 22.05
C ARG A 342 18.33 35.43 22.97
N ARG A 343 17.64 36.55 23.19
CA ARG A 343 18.09 37.60 24.12
C ARG A 343 18.17 37.07 25.55
N VAL A 344 17.20 36.25 25.98
CA VAL A 344 17.23 35.63 27.31
C VAL A 344 18.42 34.66 27.45
N GLU A 345 18.71 33.85 26.42
CA GLU A 345 19.88 32.96 26.45
C GLU A 345 21.19 33.75 26.56
N GLU A 346 21.31 34.87 25.83
CA GLU A 346 22.51 35.71 25.83
C GLU A 346 22.69 36.49 27.15
N GLU A 347 21.61 37.03 27.73
CA GLU A 347 21.66 37.81 28.96
C GLU A 347 21.74 36.96 30.24
N LYS A 348 21.16 35.75 30.23
CA LYS A 348 20.95 34.92 31.43
C LYS A 348 21.63 33.55 31.36
N GLY A 349 22.06 33.10 30.18
CA GLY A 349 22.70 31.80 29.99
C GLY A 349 21.73 30.61 30.00
N GLU A 350 20.41 30.87 29.97
CA GLU A 350 19.36 29.86 30.10
C GLU A 350 18.93 29.34 28.73
N ARG A 351 18.70 28.02 28.61
CA ARG A 351 18.34 27.39 27.34
C ARG A 351 16.83 27.38 27.14
N VAL A 352 16.31 28.44 26.52
CA VAL A 352 14.88 28.60 26.24
C VAL A 352 14.56 28.61 24.75
N LEU A 353 15.55 28.59 23.87
CA LEU A 353 15.34 28.67 22.42
C LEU A 353 14.55 27.46 21.89
N GLY A 354 13.48 27.75 21.16
CA GLY A 354 12.61 26.73 20.56
C GLY A 354 11.57 26.14 21.51
N CYS A 355 11.55 26.55 22.78
CA CYS A 355 10.48 26.18 23.71
C CYS A 355 9.16 26.84 23.32
N SER A 356 8.02 26.27 23.73
CA SER A 356 6.74 26.93 23.53
C SER A 356 6.66 28.23 24.34
N LEU A 357 5.73 29.12 23.99
CA LEU A 357 5.45 30.32 24.78
C LEU A 357 5.12 29.98 26.24
N HIS A 358 4.42 28.88 26.47
CA HIS A 358 4.06 28.41 27.81
C HIS A 358 5.29 27.99 28.62
N ASP A 359 6.15 27.17 28.02
CA ASP A 359 7.35 26.65 28.68
C ASP A 359 8.38 27.77 28.90
N THR A 360 8.45 28.73 27.96
CA THR A 360 9.28 29.93 28.12
C THR A 360 8.80 30.76 29.33
N LEU A 361 7.50 31.00 29.45
CA LEU A 361 6.92 31.71 30.60
C LEU A 361 7.16 30.93 31.91
N HIS A 362 6.98 29.61 31.90
CA HIS A 362 7.25 28.75 33.05
C HIS A 362 8.70 28.87 33.52
N CYS A 363 9.65 28.76 32.59
CA CYS A 363 11.08 28.89 32.86
C CYS A 363 11.40 30.25 33.46
N LEU A 364 10.92 31.35 32.84
CA LEU A 364 11.16 32.71 33.36
C LEU A 364 10.62 32.90 34.78
N LEU A 365 9.45 32.34 35.08
CA LEU A 365 8.85 32.44 36.41
C LEU A 365 9.62 31.64 37.46
N THR A 366 10.07 30.43 37.11
CA THR A 366 10.88 29.56 37.98
C THR A 366 12.27 30.16 38.25
N LEU A 367 12.82 30.91 37.29
CA LEU A 367 14.06 31.67 37.43
C LEU A 367 13.90 33.00 38.20
N GLY A 368 12.67 33.40 38.55
CA GLY A 368 12.40 34.68 39.23
C GLY A 368 12.44 35.91 38.33
N LEU A 369 12.45 35.74 37.00
CA LEU A 369 12.48 36.82 36.01
C LEU A 369 11.08 37.38 35.74
N HIS A 370 10.37 37.79 36.81
CA HIS A 370 8.96 38.17 36.75
C HIS A 370 8.65 39.35 35.81
N LYS A 371 9.58 40.30 35.66
CA LYS A 371 9.41 41.45 34.75
C LYS A 371 9.37 41.01 33.28
N GLN A 372 10.27 40.11 32.90
CA GLN A 372 10.34 39.56 31.54
C GLN A 372 9.13 38.66 31.25
N ALA A 373 8.71 37.84 32.23
CA ALA A 373 7.50 37.03 32.11
C ALA A 373 6.24 37.89 31.93
N GLU A 374 6.11 38.98 32.68
CA GLU A 374 4.97 39.91 32.57
C GLU A 374 4.97 40.67 31.24
N GLN A 375 6.15 41.03 30.71
CA GLN A 375 6.28 41.60 29.37
C GLN A 375 5.79 40.61 28.31
N LEU A 376 6.29 39.37 28.35
CA LEU A 376 5.94 38.34 27.38
C LEU A 376 4.45 37.98 27.42
N TYR A 377 3.85 37.93 28.62
CA TYR A 377 2.41 37.76 28.83
C TYR A 377 1.58 38.85 28.10
N LYS A 378 2.00 40.11 28.19
CA LYS A 378 1.32 41.26 27.54
C LYS A 378 1.53 41.27 26.04
N ASP A 379 2.77 41.06 25.60
CA ASP A 379 3.15 41.14 24.18
C ASP A 379 2.43 40.09 23.33
N PHE A 380 2.25 38.87 23.88
CA PHE A 380 1.55 37.77 23.23
C PHE A 380 0.07 37.66 23.59
N ARG A 381 -0.46 38.60 24.40
CA ARG A 381 -1.86 38.64 24.83
C ARG A 381 -2.36 37.29 25.37
N VAL A 382 -1.54 36.65 26.21
CA VAL A 382 -1.88 35.35 26.78
C VAL A 382 -3.14 35.48 27.64
N PRO A 383 -4.14 34.60 27.52
CA PRO A 383 -5.35 34.70 28.31
C PRO A 383 -5.07 34.71 29.82
N ASP A 384 -5.68 35.66 30.54
CA ASP A 384 -5.45 35.86 31.98
C ASP A 384 -5.59 34.58 32.78
N LYS A 385 -6.65 33.80 32.54
CA LYS A 385 -6.84 32.51 33.23
C LYS A 385 -5.65 31.57 33.06
N ARG A 386 -5.06 31.51 31.86
CA ARG A 386 -3.91 30.62 31.58
C ARG A 386 -2.64 31.14 32.24
N TYR A 387 -2.37 32.44 32.15
CA TYR A 387 -1.21 33.03 32.80
C TYR A 387 -1.27 32.92 34.32
N TRP A 388 -2.45 33.11 34.92
CA TRP A 388 -2.64 32.97 36.36
C TRP A 388 -2.41 31.56 36.87
N TRP A 389 -2.93 30.55 36.17
CA TRP A 389 -2.64 29.15 36.47
C TRP A 389 -1.14 28.86 36.38
N LEU A 390 -0.51 29.28 35.29
CA LEU A 390 0.91 29.06 35.06
C LEU A 390 1.79 29.73 36.14
N LYS A 391 1.47 30.98 36.50
CA LYS A 391 2.21 31.72 37.52
C LYS A 391 2.03 31.13 38.91
N LEU A 392 0.81 30.67 39.24
CA LEU A 392 0.55 29.95 40.49
C LEU A 392 1.38 28.66 40.57
N THR A 393 1.37 27.83 39.50
CA THR A 393 2.11 26.56 39.52
C THR A 393 3.62 26.78 39.54
N ALA A 394 4.16 27.71 38.74
CA ALA A 394 5.59 27.98 38.70
C ALA A 394 6.12 28.55 40.04
N LEU A 395 5.37 29.46 40.68
CA LEU A 395 5.76 29.99 41.99
C LEU A 395 5.71 28.92 43.08
N ALA A 396 4.72 28.02 43.04
CA ALA A 396 4.61 26.93 44.00
C ALA A 396 5.70 25.87 43.80
N GLU A 397 6.08 25.55 42.56
CA GLU A 397 7.20 24.64 42.23
C GLU A 397 8.55 25.20 42.68
N LYS A 398 8.72 26.52 42.60
CA LYS A 398 9.89 27.23 43.12
C LYS A 398 9.85 27.42 44.65
N GLU A 399 8.72 27.10 45.29
CA GLU A 399 8.44 27.37 46.71
C GLU A 399 8.57 28.88 47.10
N ASP A 400 8.32 29.78 46.15
CA ASP A 400 8.39 31.23 46.33
C ASP A 400 7.05 31.77 46.86
N TRP A 401 6.75 31.43 48.12
CA TRP A 401 5.47 31.75 48.76
C TRP A 401 5.26 33.25 49.00
N GLU A 402 6.34 34.02 49.18
CA GLU A 402 6.26 35.47 49.37
C GLU A 402 5.76 36.18 48.11
N GLU A 403 6.32 35.83 46.95
CA GLU A 403 5.86 36.36 45.66
C GLU A 403 4.46 35.85 45.31
N LEU A 404 4.11 34.62 45.70
CA LEU A 404 2.75 34.11 45.55
C LEU A 404 1.73 34.94 46.33
N GLU A 405 2.04 35.31 47.57
CA GLU A 405 1.18 36.15 48.40
C GLU A 405 1.01 37.55 47.80
N LYS A 406 2.09 38.15 47.30
CA LYS A 406 2.04 39.43 46.58
C LYS A 406 1.18 39.32 45.31
N PHE A 407 1.35 38.23 44.55
CA PHE A 407 0.58 37.97 43.34
C PHE A 407 -0.92 37.84 43.62
N ALA A 408 -1.30 37.09 44.66
CA ALA A 408 -2.69 36.93 45.09
C ALA A 408 -3.34 38.21 45.64
N LYS A 409 -2.55 39.23 45.98
CA LYS A 409 -3.05 40.56 46.40
C LYS A 409 -3.11 41.57 45.24
N SER A 410 -2.42 41.30 44.13
CA SER A 410 -2.26 42.26 43.04
C SER A 410 -3.56 42.63 42.33
N LYS A 411 -4.37 41.63 41.96
CA LYS A 411 -5.67 41.78 41.28
C LYS A 411 -6.60 40.65 41.71
N LYS A 412 -7.90 40.80 41.43
CA LYS A 412 -8.87 39.72 41.63
C LYS A 412 -8.54 38.55 40.69
N SER A 413 -8.35 37.37 41.26
CA SER A 413 -8.00 36.17 40.49
C SER A 413 -9.11 35.76 39.50
N PRO A 414 -8.81 35.65 38.19
CA PRO A 414 -9.75 35.18 37.18
C PRO A 414 -9.99 33.66 37.24
N ILE A 415 -9.14 32.93 37.98
CA ILE A 415 -9.27 31.49 38.24
C ILE A 415 -9.94 31.20 39.60
N GLY A 416 -10.27 32.24 40.36
CA GLY A 416 -10.70 32.11 41.76
C GLY A 416 -9.51 31.83 42.70
N TYR A 417 -9.82 31.52 43.97
CA TYR A 417 -8.82 31.25 44.99
C TYR A 417 -8.76 29.77 45.43
N LEU A 418 -9.73 28.94 45.03
CA LEU A 418 -9.67 27.50 45.29
C LEU A 418 -8.41 26.86 44.66
N PRO A 419 -8.03 27.18 43.41
CA PRO A 419 -6.75 26.73 42.84
C PRO A 419 -5.53 27.04 43.70
N PHE A 420 -5.47 28.24 44.29
CA PHE A 420 -4.37 28.64 45.16
C PHE A 420 -4.28 27.72 46.39
N VAL A 421 -5.42 27.40 46.99
CA VAL A 421 -5.48 26.48 48.14
C VAL A 421 -5.00 25.08 47.74
N GLU A 422 -5.53 24.54 46.64
CA GLU A 422 -5.19 23.17 46.19
C GLU A 422 -3.71 23.04 45.82
N VAL A 423 -3.14 24.02 45.12
CA VAL A 423 -1.72 24.02 44.75
C VAL A 423 -0.83 24.17 45.99
N CYS A 424 -1.12 25.09 46.91
CA CYS A 424 -0.34 25.21 48.15
C CYS A 424 -0.38 23.93 48.99
N VAL A 425 -1.54 23.26 49.07
CA VAL A 425 -1.68 21.97 49.77
C VAL A 425 -0.88 20.87 49.08
N LYS A 426 -0.89 20.82 47.74
CA LYS A 426 -0.12 19.85 46.94
C LYS A 426 1.38 19.94 47.22
N HIS A 427 1.89 21.16 47.42
CA HIS A 427 3.28 21.45 47.78
C HIS A 427 3.50 21.50 49.31
N LEU A 428 2.64 20.85 50.10
CA LEU A 428 2.75 20.67 51.55
C LEU A 428 2.75 21.95 52.40
N ASN A 429 2.47 23.13 51.82
CA ASN A 429 2.38 24.39 52.56
C ASN A 429 0.93 24.72 52.96
N LYS A 430 0.48 24.09 54.04
CA LYS A 430 -0.87 24.33 54.61
C LYS A 430 -1.03 25.72 55.22
N TYR A 431 0.05 26.33 55.72
CA TYR A 431 0.00 27.66 56.31
C TYR A 431 -0.33 28.72 55.27
N GLU A 432 0.31 28.65 54.11
CA GLU A 432 0.04 29.55 52.99
C GLU A 432 -1.35 29.28 52.40
N ALA A 433 -1.75 28.01 52.28
CA ALA A 433 -3.09 27.64 51.82
C ALA A 433 -4.22 28.29 52.65
N LYS A 434 -4.09 28.33 54.00
CA LYS A 434 -5.09 28.95 54.91
C LYS A 434 -5.36 30.41 54.58
N LYS A 435 -4.36 31.17 54.12
CA LYS A 435 -4.52 32.59 53.76
C LYS A 435 -5.50 32.80 52.61
N TYR A 436 -5.61 31.83 51.70
CA TYR A 436 -6.45 31.91 50.52
C TYR A 436 -7.87 31.38 50.73
N VAL A 437 -8.08 30.49 51.72
CA VAL A 437 -9.41 29.92 52.03
C VAL A 437 -10.46 31.01 52.31
N SER A 438 -10.08 32.08 53.00
CA SER A 438 -10.98 33.21 53.30
C SER A 438 -11.45 33.96 52.04
N LYS A 439 -10.69 33.88 50.94
CA LYS A 439 -10.97 34.53 49.66
C LYS A 439 -11.74 33.63 48.68
N VAL A 440 -11.92 32.35 49.00
CA VAL A 440 -12.67 31.40 48.17
C VAL A 440 -14.16 31.75 48.19
N THR A 441 -14.84 31.55 47.07
CA THR A 441 -16.29 31.82 46.99
C THR A 441 -17.06 30.88 47.93
N PRO A 442 -18.21 31.30 48.48
CA PRO A 442 -18.96 30.52 49.47
C PRO A 442 -19.30 29.09 48.99
N GLU A 443 -19.53 28.89 47.69
CA GLU A 443 -19.88 27.60 47.08
C GLU A 443 -18.71 26.61 47.09
N GLN A 444 -17.48 27.10 47.13
CA GLN A 444 -16.26 26.30 47.09
C GLN A 444 -15.53 26.26 48.43
N LYS A 445 -16.00 27.04 49.41
CA LYS A 445 -15.34 27.24 50.71
C LYS A 445 -15.24 25.95 51.53
N VAL A 446 -16.28 25.12 51.53
CA VAL A 446 -16.26 23.79 52.18
C VAL A 446 -15.16 22.91 51.60
N LYS A 447 -15.03 22.86 50.26
CA LYS A 447 -13.96 22.09 49.59
C LYS A 447 -12.57 22.63 49.94
N ALA A 448 -12.41 23.95 50.02
CA ALA A 448 -11.15 24.58 50.38
C ALA A 448 -10.71 24.26 51.83
N HIS A 449 -11.62 24.37 52.81
CA HIS A 449 -11.31 24.01 54.21
C HIS A 449 -10.97 22.53 54.35
N LEU A 450 -11.71 21.65 53.66
CA LEU A 450 -11.42 20.21 53.63
C LEU A 450 -10.04 19.92 53.01
N ALA A 451 -9.64 20.64 51.97
CA ALA A 451 -8.33 20.48 51.33
C ALA A 451 -7.17 20.83 52.29
N VAL A 452 -7.34 21.87 53.11
CA VAL A 452 -6.34 22.28 54.12
C VAL A 452 -6.34 21.36 55.35
N GLY A 453 -7.39 20.55 55.53
CA GLY A 453 -7.59 19.70 56.70
C GLY A 453 -8.20 20.44 57.89
N ASP A 454 -8.86 21.57 57.63
CA ASP A 454 -9.57 22.37 58.64
C ASP A 454 -11.04 21.92 58.72
N LEU A 455 -11.30 20.94 59.59
CA LEU A 455 -12.63 20.35 59.75
C LEU A 455 -13.63 21.29 60.46
N GLU A 456 -13.15 22.15 61.36
CA GLU A 456 -14.00 23.13 62.04
C GLU A 456 -14.50 24.20 61.07
N GLY A 457 -13.59 24.81 60.31
CA GLY A 457 -13.97 25.79 59.30
C GLY A 457 -14.83 25.19 58.18
N ALA A 458 -14.58 23.93 57.79
CA ALA A 458 -15.42 23.22 56.82
C ALA A 458 -16.84 23.00 57.36
N ALA A 459 -16.96 22.65 58.65
CA ALA A 459 -18.25 22.42 59.28
C ALA A 459 -19.05 23.72 59.41
N GLU A 460 -18.43 24.81 59.85
CA GLU A 460 -19.08 26.12 59.94
C GLU A 460 -19.56 26.61 58.57
N ALA A 461 -18.71 26.52 57.54
CA ALA A 461 -19.07 26.90 56.18
C ALA A 461 -20.24 26.07 55.62
N ALA A 462 -20.28 24.76 55.89
CA ALA A 462 -21.36 23.88 55.45
C ALA A 462 -22.69 24.19 56.17
N ILE A 463 -22.64 24.52 57.46
CA ILE A 463 -23.80 24.90 58.28
C ILE A 463 -24.35 26.26 57.83
N GLU A 464 -23.48 27.24 57.57
CA GLU A 464 -23.85 28.57 57.07
C GLU A 464 -24.57 28.48 55.72
N ARG A 465 -24.10 27.62 54.82
CA ARG A 465 -24.71 27.39 53.50
C ARG A 465 -25.98 26.55 53.53
N ARG A 466 -26.28 25.87 54.65
CA ARG A 466 -27.43 24.96 54.82
C ARG A 466 -27.54 23.90 53.72
N SER A 467 -26.41 23.46 53.16
CA SER A 467 -26.37 22.45 52.09
C SER A 467 -26.22 21.06 52.69
N GLU A 468 -27.26 20.22 52.57
CA GLU A 468 -27.25 18.85 53.09
C GLU A 468 -26.13 17.98 52.49
N GLY A 469 -25.84 18.17 51.20
CA GLY A 469 -24.78 17.47 50.49
C GLY A 469 -23.37 17.82 51.00
N GLU A 470 -23.12 19.08 51.30
CA GLU A 470 -21.83 19.53 51.85
C GLU A 470 -21.65 19.11 53.31
N VAL A 471 -22.71 19.18 54.12
CA VAL A 471 -22.71 18.67 55.49
C VAL A 471 -22.41 17.16 55.52
N SER A 472 -23.01 16.40 54.61
CA SER A 472 -22.75 14.96 54.47
C SER A 472 -21.33 14.66 54.00
N LEU A 473 -20.77 15.49 53.11
CA LEU A 473 -19.38 15.39 52.67
C LEU A 473 -18.41 15.62 53.84
N VAL A 474 -18.62 16.65 54.67
CA VAL A 474 -17.78 16.91 55.85
C VAL A 474 -17.89 15.76 56.86
N LEU A 475 -19.10 15.24 57.11
CA LEU A 475 -19.31 14.08 58.00
C LEU A 475 -18.55 12.83 57.51
N SER A 476 -18.52 12.57 56.21
CA SER A 476 -17.77 11.42 55.66
C SER A 476 -16.25 11.53 55.77
N ARG A 477 -15.72 12.73 56.01
CA ARG A 477 -14.29 12.99 56.26
C ARG A 477 -13.95 13.05 57.75
N CYS A 478 -14.94 13.00 58.64
CA CYS A 478 -14.73 12.90 60.07
C CYS A 478 -14.30 11.47 60.43
N SER A 479 -13.24 11.34 61.21
CA SER A 479 -12.72 10.04 61.70
C SER A 479 -13.00 9.89 63.20
N ALA A 480 -12.70 8.73 63.78
CA ALA A 480 -12.93 8.46 65.21
C ALA A 480 -12.19 9.43 66.16
N THR A 481 -11.17 10.13 65.66
CA THR A 481 -10.40 11.16 66.38
C THR A 481 -10.92 12.58 66.18
N THR A 482 -11.96 12.78 65.36
CA THR A 482 -12.57 14.10 65.14
C THR A 482 -13.43 14.47 66.35
N ASP A 483 -13.36 15.75 66.75
CA ASP A 483 -14.08 16.27 67.91
C ASP A 483 -15.59 15.98 67.81
N ARG A 484 -16.12 15.23 68.78
CA ARG A 484 -17.54 14.81 68.82
C ARG A 484 -18.48 16.00 68.74
N THR A 485 -18.05 17.17 69.24
CA THR A 485 -18.85 18.39 69.22
C THR A 485 -19.08 18.94 67.80
N ILE A 486 -18.18 18.66 66.85
CA ILE A 486 -18.32 19.06 65.43
C ILE A 486 -19.33 18.14 64.75
N VAL A 487 -19.24 16.83 65.00
CA VAL A 487 -20.15 15.81 64.46
C VAL A 487 -21.59 16.06 64.94
N ASP A 488 -21.76 16.38 66.22
CA ASP A 488 -23.08 16.71 66.80
C ASP A 488 -23.65 18.02 66.28
N ARG A 489 -22.81 19.01 65.95
CA ARG A 489 -23.23 20.27 65.31
C ARG A 489 -23.69 20.02 63.87
N LEU A 490 -22.94 19.23 63.10
CA LEU A 490 -23.26 18.87 61.72
C LEU A 490 -24.55 18.04 61.63
N ASN A 491 -24.74 17.06 62.52
CA ASN A 491 -25.96 16.24 62.58
C ASN A 491 -27.20 17.09 62.91
N ARG A 492 -27.08 18.05 63.83
CA ARG A 492 -28.15 19.01 64.14
C ARG A 492 -28.49 19.90 62.95
N ALA A 493 -27.47 20.41 62.24
CA ALA A 493 -27.68 21.22 61.05
C ALA A 493 -28.30 20.43 59.89
N ARG A 494 -27.91 19.15 59.70
CA ARG A 494 -28.51 18.24 58.72
C ARG A 494 -30.01 18.02 59.00
N ALA A 495 -30.36 17.74 60.26
CA ALA A 495 -31.75 17.56 60.67
C ALA A 495 -32.60 18.83 60.55
N ALA A 496 -31.99 20.01 60.68
CA ALA A 496 -32.66 21.29 60.50
C ALA A 496 -32.87 21.63 59.01
N ALA A 497 -31.91 21.26 58.15
CA ALA A 497 -32.01 21.45 56.70
C ALA A 497 -33.06 20.52 56.05
N ALA A 498 -33.22 19.30 56.55
CA ALA A 498 -34.17 18.30 56.03
C ALA A 498 -35.65 18.54 56.43
N LYS A 499 -35.93 19.50 57.33
CA LYS A 499 -37.30 19.83 57.81
C LYS A 499 -37.99 20.95 57.01
N LYS A 500 -37.38 21.44 55.94
CA LYS A 500 -37.93 22.39 54.96
C LYS A 500 -37.76 21.82 53.58
#